data_AF-A0A8J4TXQ3-F1
#
_entry.id   AF-A0A8J4TXQ3-F1
#
_cell.length_a   1.000
_cell.length_b   1.000
_cell.length_c   1.000
_cell.angle_alpha   90.00
_cell.angle_beta   90.00
_cell.angle_gamma   90.00
#
_symmetry.space_group_name_H-M   'P 1'
#
loop_
_entity.id
_entity.type
_entity.pdbx_description
1 polymer ?
#
loop_
_entity_poly.entity_id
_entity_poly.type
_entity_poly.pdbx_seq_one_letter_code
_entity_poly.pdbx_strand_id
1 'polypeptide(L)'
;MSGNSDLREKIDQAKRRLPLRDLMSRLGLGEHAKKTGHCPFHSDEHKSFSVFQGDDGLWHWKCFTGCGDGDEIMFLSKLKGFSLTKAMNLYLEMAGYPACSPKSREYPVSHKYPKFPESPELPEALGSHQSLSLPESPCVSVSPVSNGQDIEKQLKDLAVRNACTRAGDRADRKRFKLARDVRAVEEGVRRELNVRELKPVLYEWHRLSQPFLDPAKTRDDQLAMFLKELAKVRVPTGGRETLTKALESISKLSNSELPLILAYSDAPEEWRRIAALHRELSRLCANGTYFLSYRDAAQAYDGLSHQSAYDITFALVRFGVIKIVRKGKAGLKSRKAAEFRYLLPHESVAEDDDEGLII
;
A
#
# COMPACT_ATOMS: atom_id res chain seq x y z
N MET A 1 22.59 -20.49 -15.16
CA MET A 1 22.51 -19.31 -14.27
C MET A 1 23.24 -18.06 -14.83
N SER A 2 23.36 -17.88 -16.16
CA SER A 2 24.22 -16.82 -16.75
C SER A 2 23.46 -15.65 -17.41
N GLY A 3 22.14 -15.76 -17.67
CA GLY A 3 21.41 -14.78 -18.48
C GLY A 3 21.04 -13.45 -17.81
N ASN A 4 20.70 -13.44 -16.51
CA ASN A 4 20.24 -12.23 -15.82
C ASN A 4 21.40 -11.27 -15.45
N SER A 5 22.60 -11.79 -15.18
CA SER A 5 23.80 -10.97 -14.94
C SER A 5 24.24 -10.26 -16.22
N ASP A 6 24.26 -10.98 -17.33
CA ASP A 6 24.62 -10.47 -18.66
C ASP A 6 23.65 -9.36 -19.12
N LEU A 7 22.35 -9.52 -18.88
CA LEU A 7 21.36 -8.47 -19.21
C LEU A 7 21.56 -7.21 -18.35
N ARG A 8 21.83 -7.35 -17.06
CA ARG A 8 22.07 -6.21 -16.18
C ARG A 8 23.31 -5.44 -16.60
N GLU A 9 24.41 -6.14 -16.88
CA GLU A 9 25.64 -5.52 -17.37
C GLU A 9 25.42 -4.81 -18.71
N LYS A 10 24.65 -5.40 -19.64
CA LYS A 10 24.27 -4.75 -20.90
C LYS A 10 23.48 -3.47 -20.68
N ILE A 11 22.52 -3.46 -19.76
CA ILE A 11 21.75 -2.26 -19.41
C ILE A 11 22.67 -1.19 -18.82
N ASP A 12 23.57 -1.56 -17.91
CA ASP A 12 24.52 -0.62 -17.29
C ASP A 12 25.47 -0.01 -18.34
N GLN A 13 25.95 -0.81 -19.30
CA GLN A 13 26.74 -0.29 -20.42
C GLN A 13 25.90 0.61 -21.35
N ALA A 14 24.64 0.24 -21.62
CA ALA A 14 23.73 1.07 -22.42
C ALA A 14 23.47 2.44 -21.75
N LYS A 15 23.28 2.48 -20.42
CA LYS A 15 23.18 3.71 -19.62
C LYS A 15 24.42 4.60 -19.68
N ARG A 16 25.61 4.02 -19.78
CA ARG A 16 26.84 4.79 -20.02
C ARG A 16 26.93 5.35 -21.44
N ARG A 17 26.38 4.64 -22.43
CA ARG A 17 26.46 5.02 -23.86
C ARG A 17 25.36 5.98 -24.30
N LEU A 18 24.17 5.88 -23.71
CA LEU A 18 23.02 6.72 -24.02
C LEU A 18 22.36 7.22 -22.72
N PRO A 19 23.01 8.13 -21.99
CA PRO A 19 22.43 8.67 -20.76
C PRO A 19 21.11 9.39 -21.04
N LEU A 20 20.25 9.49 -20.03
CA LEU A 20 18.90 10.07 -20.14
C LEU A 20 18.82 11.41 -20.88
N ARG A 21 19.79 12.32 -20.68
CA ARG A 21 19.79 13.63 -21.38
C ARG A 21 19.96 13.47 -22.89
N ASP A 22 20.82 12.55 -23.31
CA ASP A 22 21.09 12.28 -24.73
C ASP A 22 19.92 11.52 -25.34
N LEU A 23 19.35 10.57 -24.59
CA LEU A 23 18.11 9.88 -24.97
C LEU A 23 16.98 10.90 -25.21
N MET A 24 16.74 11.81 -24.27
CA MET A 24 15.73 12.85 -24.41
C MET A 24 15.99 13.75 -25.62
N SER A 25 17.25 14.10 -25.87
CA SER A 25 17.63 14.89 -27.04
C SER A 25 17.32 14.15 -28.35
N ARG A 26 17.63 12.85 -28.45
CA ARG A 26 17.26 12.01 -29.61
C ARG A 26 15.76 11.88 -29.82
N LEU A 27 14.97 11.98 -28.75
CA LEU A 27 13.52 11.94 -28.80
C LEU A 27 12.87 13.31 -29.09
N GLY A 28 13.68 14.35 -29.35
CA GLY A 28 13.18 15.72 -29.59
C GLY A 28 12.78 16.46 -28.31
N LEU A 29 13.14 15.96 -27.13
CA LEU A 29 12.80 16.51 -25.82
C LEU A 29 14.01 17.11 -25.10
N GLY A 30 15.06 17.47 -25.82
CA GLY A 30 16.31 18.02 -25.26
C GLY A 30 16.09 19.27 -24.41
N GLU A 31 15.11 20.10 -24.75
CA GLU A 31 14.76 21.31 -23.97
C GLU A 31 14.24 21.01 -22.56
N HIS A 32 13.67 19.82 -22.35
CA HIS A 32 13.20 19.35 -21.04
C HIS A 32 14.30 18.66 -20.22
N ALA A 33 15.47 18.36 -20.83
CA ALA A 33 16.58 17.64 -20.20
C ALA A 33 17.47 18.54 -19.32
N LYS A 34 16.83 19.33 -18.45
CA LYS A 34 17.43 20.34 -17.57
C LYS A 34 17.17 19.98 -16.09
N LYS A 35 17.96 20.55 -15.18
CA LYS A 35 17.74 20.41 -13.72
C LYS A 35 16.37 20.91 -13.27
N THR A 36 15.76 21.82 -14.02
CA THR A 36 14.39 22.29 -13.76
C THR A 36 13.77 22.79 -15.07
N GLY A 37 12.60 22.26 -15.44
CA GLY A 37 11.90 22.56 -16.67
C GLY A 37 10.42 22.16 -16.63
N HIS A 38 9.69 22.45 -17.71
CA HIS A 38 8.30 22.02 -17.88
C HIS A 38 8.23 20.52 -18.14
N CYS A 39 7.15 19.88 -17.68
CA CYS A 39 7.00 18.45 -17.85
C CYS A 39 6.66 18.07 -19.31
N PRO A 40 7.33 17.09 -19.91
CA PRO A 40 6.95 16.59 -21.24
C PRO A 40 5.70 15.70 -21.21
N PHE A 41 5.18 15.34 -20.04
CA PHE A 41 4.05 14.40 -19.88
C PHE A 41 2.70 15.07 -19.59
N HIS A 42 2.70 16.34 -19.22
CA HIS A 42 1.48 17.13 -18.98
C HIS A 42 1.81 18.62 -19.13
N SER A 43 0.79 19.44 -19.35
CA SER A 43 0.95 20.89 -19.32
C SER A 43 0.94 21.40 -17.87
N ASP A 44 1.96 22.15 -17.50
CA ASP A 44 2.13 22.79 -16.19
C ASP A 44 2.40 24.29 -16.32
N GLU A 45 1.79 25.10 -15.45
CA GLU A 45 2.05 26.54 -15.37
C GLU A 45 3.43 26.84 -14.76
N HIS A 46 3.93 25.93 -13.92
CA HIS A 46 5.23 26.03 -13.26
C HIS A 46 6.14 24.87 -13.65
N LYS A 47 7.45 25.12 -13.72
CA LYS A 47 8.46 24.10 -14.01
C LYS A 47 8.41 22.96 -12.99
N SER A 48 7.81 21.83 -13.36
CA SER A 48 7.60 20.69 -12.45
C SER A 48 8.46 19.47 -12.74
N PHE A 49 9.39 19.55 -13.69
CA PHE A 49 10.20 18.44 -14.16
C PHE A 49 11.69 18.69 -13.97
N SER A 50 12.43 17.68 -13.54
CA SER A 50 13.87 17.75 -13.28
C SER A 50 14.56 16.50 -13.82
N VAL A 51 15.65 16.71 -14.55
CA VAL A 51 16.63 15.68 -14.94
C VAL A 51 17.94 15.92 -14.18
N PHE A 52 18.41 14.93 -13.45
CA PHE A 52 19.56 15.04 -12.56
C PHE A 52 20.38 13.74 -12.55
N GLN A 53 21.63 13.84 -12.15
CA GLN A 53 22.50 12.69 -11.93
C GLN A 53 22.52 12.35 -10.43
N GLY A 54 22.36 11.08 -10.09
CA GLY A 54 22.48 10.58 -8.71
C GLY A 54 23.93 10.48 -8.25
N ASP A 55 24.12 10.21 -6.96
CA ASP A 55 25.45 10.00 -6.36
C ASP A 55 26.15 8.75 -6.92
N ASP A 56 25.40 7.85 -7.54
CA ASP A 56 25.86 6.66 -8.27
C ASP A 56 26.32 6.95 -9.71
N GLY A 57 26.24 8.22 -10.15
CA GLY A 57 26.57 8.64 -11.50
C GLY A 57 25.50 8.29 -12.54
N LEU A 58 24.36 7.73 -12.15
CA LEU A 58 23.26 7.40 -13.06
C LEU A 58 22.30 8.58 -13.24
N TRP A 59 21.68 8.68 -14.41
CA TRP A 59 20.73 9.74 -14.70
C TRP A 59 19.30 9.35 -14.32
N HIS A 60 18.58 10.32 -13.75
CA HIS A 60 17.21 10.17 -13.33
C HIS A 60 16.37 11.37 -13.75
N TRP A 61 15.07 11.14 -13.95
CA TRP A 61 14.07 12.19 -14.08
C TRP A 61 13.06 12.11 -12.94
N LYS A 62 12.45 13.26 -12.65
CA LYS A 62 11.34 13.36 -11.71
C LYS A 62 10.37 14.47 -12.09
N CYS A 63 9.09 14.16 -12.00
CA CYS A 63 8.00 15.14 -12.02
C CYS A 63 7.45 15.33 -10.59
N PHE A 64 7.37 16.58 -10.13
CA PHE A 64 6.88 16.91 -8.79
C PHE A 64 5.35 16.97 -8.68
N THR A 65 4.64 17.06 -9.80
CA THR A 65 3.16 17.13 -9.87
C THR A 65 2.48 15.77 -9.98
N GLY A 66 3.25 14.68 -10.14
CA GLY A 66 2.72 13.32 -10.03
C GLY A 66 2.81 12.42 -11.27
N CYS A 67 3.47 12.84 -12.36
CA CYS A 67 3.65 11.97 -13.54
C CYS A 67 4.55 10.76 -13.28
N GLY A 68 5.45 10.87 -12.29
CA GLY A 68 6.36 9.81 -11.87
C GLY A 68 7.81 10.28 -11.78
N ASP A 69 8.69 9.30 -11.67
CA ASP A 69 10.13 9.40 -11.66
C ASP A 69 10.74 8.10 -12.19
N GLY A 70 12.01 8.13 -12.58
CA GLY A 70 12.71 6.93 -13.03
C GLY A 70 13.97 7.21 -13.82
N ASP A 71 14.46 6.18 -14.51
CA ASP A 71 15.62 6.20 -15.39
C ASP A 71 15.19 6.29 -16.87
N GLU A 72 16.12 6.02 -17.79
CA GLU A 72 15.93 6.00 -19.24
C GLU A 72 14.80 5.07 -19.70
N ILE A 73 14.75 3.85 -19.14
CA ILE A 73 13.78 2.83 -19.53
C ILE A 73 12.39 3.23 -19.03
N MET A 74 12.30 3.71 -17.78
CA MET A 74 11.06 4.23 -17.22
C MET A 74 10.56 5.47 -17.97
N PHE A 75 11.48 6.35 -18.42
CA PHE A 75 11.15 7.50 -19.25
C PHE A 75 10.51 7.08 -20.57
N LEU A 76 11.14 6.14 -21.29
CA LEU A 76 10.62 5.61 -22.56
C LEU A 76 9.29 4.88 -22.41
N SER A 77 9.16 4.05 -21.37
CA SER A 77 7.90 3.38 -21.03
C SER A 77 6.79 4.40 -20.84
N LYS A 78 7.05 5.48 -20.09
CA LYS A 78 6.08 6.54 -19.83
C LYS A 78 5.74 7.36 -21.08
N LEU A 79 6.76 7.78 -21.84
CA LEU A 79 6.59 8.61 -23.03
C LEU A 79 5.81 7.89 -24.14
N LYS A 80 6.06 6.59 -24.33
CA LYS A 80 5.48 5.79 -25.42
C LYS A 80 4.29 4.92 -24.99
N GLY A 81 3.96 4.90 -23.70
CA GLY A 81 2.95 3.98 -23.14
C GLY A 81 3.34 2.51 -23.27
N PHE A 82 4.63 2.20 -23.31
CA PHE A 82 5.15 0.85 -23.53
C PHE A 82 5.28 0.06 -22.22
N SER A 83 5.20 -1.27 -22.31
CA SER A 83 5.63 -2.16 -21.21
C SER A 83 7.13 -1.97 -20.96
N LEU A 84 7.60 -2.28 -19.75
CA LEU A 84 9.02 -2.14 -19.41
C LEU A 84 9.92 -2.98 -20.30
N THR A 85 9.52 -4.22 -20.64
CA THR A 85 10.26 -5.06 -21.58
C THR A 85 10.39 -4.40 -22.94
N LYS A 86 9.31 -3.82 -23.46
CA LYS A 86 9.32 -3.14 -24.76
C LYS A 86 10.15 -1.85 -24.71
N ALA A 87 10.05 -1.08 -23.64
CA ALA A 87 10.85 0.13 -23.43
C ALA A 87 12.34 -0.20 -23.26
N MET A 88 12.68 -1.28 -22.55
CA MET A 88 14.04 -1.77 -22.37
C MET A 88 14.63 -2.24 -23.70
N ASN A 89 13.90 -3.03 -24.49
CA ASN A 89 14.37 -3.48 -25.79
C ASN A 89 14.59 -2.29 -26.74
N LEU A 90 13.65 -1.34 -26.78
CA LEU A 90 13.81 -0.11 -27.55
C LEU A 90 15.02 0.71 -27.05
N TYR A 91 15.21 0.80 -25.74
CA TYR A 91 16.33 1.54 -25.16
C TYR A 91 17.68 0.92 -25.54
N LEU A 92 17.80 -0.41 -25.41
CA LEU A 92 18.99 -1.15 -25.81
C LEU A 92 19.28 -0.97 -27.30
N GLU A 93 18.26 -1.05 -28.15
CA GLU A 93 18.35 -0.79 -29.58
C GLU A 93 18.84 0.64 -29.87
N MET A 94 18.26 1.65 -29.21
CA MET A 94 18.69 3.05 -29.34
C MET A 94 20.13 3.28 -28.84
N ALA A 95 20.57 2.51 -27.85
CA ALA A 95 21.94 2.50 -27.35
C ALA A 95 22.91 1.67 -28.22
N GLY A 96 22.43 1.09 -29.32
CA GLY A 96 23.25 0.33 -30.28
C GLY A 96 23.58 -1.09 -29.82
N TYR A 97 22.77 -1.68 -28.95
CA TYR A 97 22.80 -3.11 -28.61
C TYR A 97 21.74 -3.85 -29.44
N PRO A 98 22.02 -5.09 -29.87
CA PRO A 98 21.01 -5.90 -30.54
C PRO A 98 19.82 -6.08 -29.59
N ALA A 99 18.60 -5.86 -30.09
CA ALA A 99 17.40 -6.07 -29.30
C ALA A 99 17.41 -7.48 -28.72
N CYS A 100 17.19 -7.61 -27.39
CA CYS A 100 16.96 -8.90 -26.79
C CYS A 100 15.65 -9.46 -27.37
N SER A 101 15.77 -10.31 -28.40
CA SER A 101 14.61 -11.01 -28.90
C SER A 101 14.09 -11.91 -27.77
N PRO A 102 12.82 -11.78 -27.34
CA PRO A 102 12.18 -12.94 -26.76
C PRO A 102 12.22 -14.01 -27.85
N LYS A 103 12.74 -15.21 -27.55
CA LYS A 103 12.55 -16.37 -28.43
C LYS A 103 11.05 -16.47 -28.69
N SER A 104 10.64 -16.12 -29.89
CA SER A 104 9.24 -16.07 -30.29
C SER A 104 8.70 -17.49 -30.31
N ARG A 105 7.82 -17.82 -29.37
CA ARG A 105 6.66 -18.62 -29.74
C ARG A 105 5.68 -17.65 -30.37
N GLU A 106 5.70 -17.59 -31.69
CA GLU A 106 4.70 -16.89 -32.48
C GLU A 106 3.31 -17.38 -32.07
N TYR A 107 2.46 -16.46 -31.62
CA TYR A 107 1.02 -16.64 -31.68
C TYR A 107 0.47 -15.57 -32.61
N PRO A 108 -0.45 -15.95 -33.53
CA PRO A 108 -0.89 -15.09 -34.60
C PRO A 108 -1.68 -13.90 -34.08
N VAL A 109 -1.42 -12.76 -34.70
CA VAL A 109 -2.27 -11.58 -34.66
C VAL A 109 -3.64 -11.97 -35.21
N SER A 110 -4.69 -11.85 -34.39
CA SER A 110 -5.89 -11.06 -34.72
C SER A 110 -7.04 -11.34 -33.74
N HIS A 111 -7.66 -10.29 -33.21
CA HIS A 111 -9.08 -9.98 -33.39
C HIS A 111 -9.49 -8.86 -32.43
N LYS A 112 -10.34 -7.98 -32.95
CA LYS A 112 -10.85 -6.75 -32.35
C LYS A 112 -11.43 -7.00 -30.96
N TYR A 113 -11.20 -6.08 -30.03
CA TYR A 113 -11.86 -6.07 -28.72
C TYR A 113 -13.39 -6.22 -28.88
N PRO A 114 -14.03 -7.21 -28.25
CA PRO A 114 -15.47 -7.22 -28.10
C PRO A 114 -15.88 -6.05 -27.19
N LYS A 115 -16.94 -5.33 -27.58
CA LYS A 115 -17.63 -4.41 -26.68
C LYS A 115 -18.11 -5.17 -25.45
N PHE A 116 -17.98 -4.55 -24.27
CA PHE A 116 -18.58 -5.02 -23.03
C PHE A 116 -20.10 -5.23 -23.22
N PRO A 117 -20.69 -6.36 -22.78
CA PRO A 117 -22.14 -6.48 -22.68
C PRO A 117 -22.67 -5.56 -21.58
N GLU A 118 -23.75 -4.86 -21.89
CA GLU A 118 -24.59 -4.12 -20.93
C GLU A 118 -25.15 -5.08 -19.87
N SER A 119 -25.24 -4.57 -18.63
CA SER A 119 -25.80 -5.31 -17.48
C SER A 119 -27.29 -5.63 -17.70
N PRO A 120 -27.79 -6.79 -17.28
CA PRO A 120 -29.22 -7.09 -17.36
C PRO A 120 -30.03 -6.28 -16.35
N GLU A 121 -31.15 -5.76 -16.82
CA GLU A 121 -32.19 -5.06 -16.08
C GLU A 121 -32.90 -5.98 -15.06
N LEU A 122 -33.25 -5.42 -13.90
CA LEU A 122 -34.09 -6.04 -12.88
C LEU A 122 -35.57 -6.06 -13.32
N PRO A 123 -36.35 -7.12 -13.07
CA PRO A 123 -37.78 -7.12 -13.36
C PRO A 123 -38.58 -6.35 -12.30
N GLU A 124 -39.47 -5.48 -12.77
CA GLU A 124 -40.58 -4.89 -12.02
C GLU A 124 -41.80 -5.83 -11.94
N ALA A 125 -42.70 -5.44 -11.02
CA ALA A 125 -44.15 -5.72 -10.93
C ALA A 125 -44.56 -6.96 -10.11
N LEU A 126 -45.64 -6.97 -9.30
CA LEU A 126 -46.68 -5.98 -8.96
C LEU A 126 -47.52 -6.56 -7.80
N GLY A 127 -48.12 -5.69 -6.97
CA GLY A 127 -49.43 -5.92 -6.33
C GLY A 127 -49.46 -6.12 -4.81
N SER A 128 -50.58 -5.87 -4.14
CA SER A 128 -51.20 -4.60 -3.75
C SER A 128 -52.11 -4.88 -2.54
N HIS A 129 -52.30 -3.86 -1.68
CA HIS A 129 -53.35 -3.68 -0.64
C HIS A 129 -53.43 -4.68 0.54
N GLN A 130 -53.28 -4.18 1.77
CA GLN A 130 -54.42 -3.76 2.61
C GLN A 130 -53.98 -3.06 3.92
N SER A 131 -54.83 -2.13 4.34
CA SER A 131 -54.72 -1.27 5.52
C SER A 131 -55.44 -1.91 6.73
N LEU A 132 -55.30 -1.26 7.90
CA LEU A 132 -55.86 -1.56 9.24
C LEU A 132 -54.94 -2.47 10.09
N SER A 133 -54.59 -2.20 11.34
CA SER A 133 -54.93 -1.16 12.32
C SER A 133 -53.96 -1.30 13.52
N LEU A 134 -53.66 -0.21 14.21
CA LEU A 134 -52.92 -0.19 15.49
C LEU A 134 -53.67 -0.96 16.60
N PRO A 135 -52.93 -1.49 17.58
CA PRO A 135 -53.20 -1.06 18.95
C PRO A 135 -51.94 -0.62 19.71
N GLU A 136 -52.19 0.24 20.69
CA GLU A 136 -51.23 0.92 21.54
C GLU A 136 -50.56 0.01 22.60
N SER A 137 -49.28 0.31 22.86
CA SER A 137 -48.55 0.22 24.15
C SER A 137 -48.29 -1.15 24.83
N PRO A 138 -47.31 -1.29 25.75
CA PRO A 138 -46.36 -0.31 26.29
C PRO A 138 -44.86 -0.73 26.28
N CYS A 139 -44.04 0.31 26.42
CA CYS A 139 -42.69 0.47 26.97
C CYS A 139 -41.80 -0.73 27.40
N VAL A 140 -40.51 -0.49 27.15
CA VAL A 140 -39.28 -1.01 27.78
C VAL A 140 -38.76 -2.35 27.26
N SER A 141 -37.74 -2.25 26.40
CA SER A 141 -36.70 -3.27 26.27
C SER A 141 -35.38 -2.57 25.96
N VAL A 142 -34.53 -2.54 26.98
CA VAL A 142 -33.19 -1.96 27.00
C VAL A 142 -32.30 -2.80 26.09
N SER A 143 -31.77 -2.20 25.02
CA SER A 143 -30.72 -2.83 24.22
C SER A 143 -29.43 -2.99 25.05
N PRO A 144 -28.59 -4.02 24.80
CA PRO A 144 -27.48 -4.34 25.68
C PRO A 144 -26.39 -3.25 25.62
N VAL A 145 -26.31 -2.45 26.69
CA VAL A 145 -25.44 -1.28 26.86
C VAL A 145 -23.94 -1.66 27.00
N SER A 146 -23.62 -2.96 27.01
CA SER A 146 -22.31 -3.46 27.46
C SER A 146 -21.12 -3.12 26.54
N ASN A 147 -21.29 -3.10 25.20
CA ASN A 147 -20.15 -2.86 24.30
C ASN A 147 -19.76 -1.38 24.17
N GLY A 148 -20.72 -0.45 24.30
CA GLY A 148 -20.45 0.98 24.13
C GLY A 148 -19.71 1.60 25.32
N GLN A 149 -20.09 1.18 26.53
CA GLN A 149 -19.47 1.67 27.78
C GLN A 149 -18.02 1.22 27.93
N ASP A 150 -17.69 0.01 27.47
CA ASP A 150 -16.32 -0.51 27.53
C ASP A 150 -15.37 0.25 26.59
N ILE A 151 -15.80 0.52 25.35
CA ILE A 151 -15.01 1.31 24.39
C ILE A 151 -14.83 2.74 24.90
N GLU A 152 -15.87 3.37 25.43
CA GLU A 152 -15.78 4.74 25.96
C GLU A 152 -14.77 4.83 27.12
N LYS A 153 -14.78 3.83 28.02
CA LYS A 153 -13.81 3.74 29.11
C LYS A 153 -12.39 3.55 28.59
N GLN A 154 -12.18 2.61 27.68
CA GLN A 154 -10.87 2.37 27.06
C GLN A 154 -10.32 3.64 26.38
N LEU A 155 -11.17 4.38 25.67
CA LEU A 155 -10.81 5.62 25.01
C LEU A 155 -10.46 6.74 26.00
N LYS A 156 -11.18 6.87 27.11
CA LYS A 156 -10.84 7.80 28.21
C LYS A 156 -9.48 7.47 28.82
N ASP A 157 -9.21 6.20 29.09
CA ASP A 157 -7.92 5.76 29.61
C ASP A 157 -6.76 6.05 28.64
N LEU A 158 -7.02 6.03 27.33
CA LEU A 158 -6.05 6.44 26.32
C LEU A 158 -5.75 7.94 26.37
N ALA A 159 -6.78 8.78 26.56
CA ALA A 159 -6.61 10.22 26.70
C ALA A 159 -5.72 10.54 27.91
N VAL A 160 -5.99 9.92 29.06
CA VAL A 160 -5.21 10.10 30.30
C VAL A 160 -3.76 9.65 30.11
N ARG A 161 -3.53 8.43 29.60
CA ARG A 161 -2.18 7.87 29.41
C ARG A 161 -1.32 8.71 28.47
N ASN A 162 -1.93 9.35 27.49
CA ASN A 162 -1.23 10.15 26.50
C ASN A 162 -1.19 11.65 26.83
N ALA A 163 -1.76 12.10 27.95
CA ALA A 163 -1.72 13.50 28.34
C ALA A 163 -0.27 14.01 28.59
N CYS A 164 -0.09 15.31 28.41
CA CYS A 164 1.09 16.00 28.91
C CYS A 164 0.97 16.14 30.43
N THR A 165 2.02 15.78 31.17
CA THR A 165 2.00 15.80 32.64
C THR A 165 3.03 16.75 33.25
N ARG A 166 3.93 17.31 32.44
CA ARG A 166 4.99 18.22 32.89
C ARG A 166 5.44 19.18 31.78
N ALA A 167 6.05 20.29 32.21
CA ALA A 167 6.71 21.22 31.30
C ALA A 167 7.84 20.51 30.53
N GLY A 168 7.90 20.75 29.21
CA GLY A 168 8.85 20.10 28.30
C GLY A 168 8.34 18.83 27.62
N ASP A 169 7.15 18.34 27.97
CA ASP A 169 6.50 17.28 27.21
C ASP A 169 6.23 17.74 25.77
N ARG A 170 6.57 16.88 24.82
CA ARG A 170 6.30 17.12 23.39
C ARG A 170 4.87 16.76 23.06
N ALA A 171 3.98 17.75 23.19
CA ALA A 171 2.54 17.61 22.96
C ALA A 171 2.19 17.03 21.58
N ASP A 172 2.95 17.38 20.54
CA ASP A 172 2.82 16.81 19.19
C ASP A 172 3.06 15.30 19.18
N ARG A 173 4.10 14.82 19.87
CA ARG A 173 4.41 13.38 19.94
C ARG A 173 3.40 12.61 20.78
N LYS A 174 2.94 13.21 21.87
CA LYS A 174 1.91 12.66 22.77
C LYS A 174 0.56 12.53 22.04
N ARG A 175 0.12 13.56 21.32
CA ARG A 175 -1.08 13.53 20.48
C ARG A 175 -0.98 12.53 19.34
N PHE A 176 0.18 12.42 18.69
CA PHE A 176 0.41 11.39 17.67
C PHE A 176 0.40 9.97 18.25
N LYS A 177 0.89 9.77 19.48
CA LYS A 177 0.79 8.48 20.18
C LYS A 177 -0.66 8.13 20.50
N LEU A 178 -1.44 9.09 20.98
CA LEU A 178 -2.89 8.93 21.18
C LEU A 178 -3.57 8.49 19.87
N ALA A 179 -3.25 9.13 18.75
CA ALA A 179 -3.81 8.75 17.45
C ALA A 179 -3.45 7.30 17.04
N ARG A 180 -2.24 6.82 17.37
CA ARG A 180 -1.86 5.42 17.13
C ARG A 180 -2.59 4.44 18.03
N ASP A 181 -2.87 4.83 19.28
CA ASP A 181 -3.61 3.99 20.20
C ASP A 181 -5.09 3.90 19.84
N VAL A 182 -5.69 5.01 19.40
CA VAL A 182 -7.06 5.05 18.87
C VAL A 182 -7.19 4.11 17.66
N ARG A 183 -6.22 4.11 16.74
CA ARG A 183 -6.19 3.16 15.61
C ARG A 183 -6.12 1.70 16.06
N ALA A 184 -5.43 1.41 17.17
CA ALA A 184 -5.37 0.05 17.72
C ALA A 184 -6.73 -0.38 18.29
N VAL A 185 -7.47 0.55 18.90
CA VAL A 185 -8.86 0.30 19.33
C VAL A 185 -9.76 0.05 18.13
N GLU A 186 -9.68 0.87 17.08
CA GLU A 186 -10.41 0.67 15.82
C GLU A 186 -10.17 -0.71 15.19
N GLU A 187 -8.92 -1.19 15.21
CA GLU A 187 -8.58 -2.55 14.78
C GLU A 187 -9.22 -3.63 15.67
N GLY A 188 -9.19 -3.45 16.99
CA GLY A 188 -9.80 -4.38 17.95
C GLY A 188 -11.31 -4.48 17.79
N VAL A 189 -12.00 -3.35 17.57
CA VAL A 189 -13.46 -3.30 17.37
C VAL A 189 -13.88 -3.51 15.91
N ARG A 190 -12.92 -3.69 15.00
CA ARG A 190 -13.11 -3.91 13.56
C ARG A 190 -13.96 -2.86 12.86
N ARG A 191 -13.89 -1.61 13.30
CA ARG A 191 -14.56 -0.47 12.65
C ARG A 191 -13.83 0.83 12.94
N GLU A 192 -14.02 1.81 12.06
CA GLU A 192 -13.56 3.17 12.34
C GLU A 192 -14.49 3.84 13.36
N LEU A 193 -13.90 4.63 14.25
CA LEU A 193 -14.63 5.43 15.22
C LEU A 193 -15.07 6.73 14.53
N ASN A 194 -16.32 7.12 14.71
CA ASN A 194 -16.82 8.34 14.11
C ASN A 194 -16.40 9.58 14.94
N VAL A 195 -16.57 10.77 14.38
CA VAL A 195 -16.15 12.03 15.03
C VAL A 195 -16.82 12.24 16.41
N ARG A 196 -18.04 11.75 16.63
CA ARG A 196 -18.72 11.86 17.93
C ARG A 196 -18.04 11.01 19.00
N GLU A 197 -17.49 9.87 18.63
CA GLU A 197 -16.75 8.96 19.52
C GLU A 197 -15.33 9.48 19.79
N LEU A 198 -14.70 10.11 18.79
CA LEU A 198 -13.34 10.64 18.89
C LEU A 198 -13.24 11.96 19.66
N LYS A 199 -14.25 12.84 19.56
CA LYS A 199 -14.26 14.16 20.21
C LYS A 199 -14.02 14.09 21.73
N PRO A 200 -14.75 13.26 22.50
CA PRO A 200 -14.55 13.15 23.94
C PRO A 200 -13.12 12.79 24.33
N VAL A 201 -12.48 11.88 23.59
CA VAL A 201 -11.10 11.43 23.82
C VAL A 201 -10.14 12.59 23.73
N LEU A 202 -10.25 13.36 22.65
CA LEU A 202 -9.36 14.48 22.45
C LEU A 202 -9.66 15.63 23.41
N TYR A 203 -10.93 15.90 23.70
CA TYR A 203 -11.30 16.95 24.65
C TYR A 203 -10.77 16.65 26.04
N GLU A 204 -10.80 15.39 26.45
CA GLU A 204 -10.19 14.98 27.71
C GLU A 204 -8.66 15.08 27.68
N TRP A 205 -8.02 14.62 26.61
CA TRP A 205 -6.57 14.79 26.42
C TRP A 205 -6.17 16.27 26.45
N HIS A 206 -6.93 17.12 25.78
CA HIS A 206 -6.72 18.57 25.72
C HIS A 206 -6.90 19.20 27.09
N ARG A 207 -7.97 18.87 27.82
CA ARG A 207 -8.24 19.37 29.16
C ARG A 207 -7.10 19.05 30.12
N LEU A 208 -6.60 17.80 30.09
CA LEU A 208 -5.49 17.37 30.93
C LEU A 208 -4.15 18.00 30.51
N SER A 209 -3.95 18.18 29.20
CA SER A 209 -2.69 18.70 28.66
C SER A 209 -2.64 20.24 28.65
N GLN A 210 -3.78 20.92 28.81
CA GLN A 210 -3.95 22.37 28.63
C GLN A 210 -2.85 23.22 29.26
N PRO A 211 -2.38 22.96 30.50
CA PRO A 211 -1.33 23.78 31.13
C PRO A 211 0.01 23.74 30.39
N PHE A 212 0.21 22.76 29.50
CA PHE A 212 1.46 22.50 28.78
C PHE A 212 1.33 22.75 27.26
N LEU A 213 0.16 23.20 26.79
CA LEU A 213 -0.08 23.48 25.37
C LEU A 213 0.20 24.94 25.02
N ASP A 214 0.41 25.19 23.74
CA ASP A 214 0.47 26.54 23.18
C ASP A 214 -0.89 27.25 23.39
N PRO A 215 -0.95 28.33 24.18
CA PRO A 215 -2.20 29.04 24.47
C PRO A 215 -2.79 29.73 23.23
N ALA A 216 -2.00 29.93 22.17
CA ALA A 216 -2.49 30.47 20.90
C ALA A 216 -3.28 29.44 20.07
N LYS A 217 -3.24 28.15 20.44
CA LYS A 217 -4.00 27.10 19.75
C LYS A 217 -5.29 26.81 20.48
N THR A 218 -6.40 26.97 19.76
CA THR A 218 -7.72 26.64 20.28
C THR A 218 -7.89 25.13 20.41
N ARG A 219 -8.89 24.70 21.17
CA ARG A 219 -9.31 23.30 21.25
C ARG A 219 -9.65 22.73 19.86
N ASP A 220 -10.23 23.55 18.98
CA ASP A 220 -10.62 23.12 17.63
C ASP A 220 -9.40 22.98 16.70
N ASP A 221 -8.37 23.82 16.87
CA ASP A 221 -7.07 23.62 16.21
C ASP A 221 -6.45 22.27 16.62
N GLN A 222 -6.56 21.93 17.90
CA GLN A 222 -6.06 20.65 18.43
C GLN A 222 -6.86 19.47 17.85
N LEU A 223 -8.17 19.62 17.67
CA LEU A 223 -9.02 18.66 16.97
C LEU A 223 -8.64 18.47 15.51
N ALA A 224 -8.44 19.56 14.78
CA ALA A 224 -8.00 19.50 13.39
C ALA A 224 -6.62 18.81 13.28
N MET A 225 -5.67 19.14 14.17
CA MET A 225 -4.35 18.49 14.22
C MET A 225 -4.45 16.98 14.52
N PHE A 226 -5.27 16.60 15.51
CA PHE A 226 -5.47 15.20 15.88
C PHE A 226 -6.07 14.39 14.73
N LEU A 227 -7.15 14.86 14.10
CA LEU A 227 -7.78 14.16 12.97
C LEU A 227 -6.82 14.03 11.79
N LYS A 228 -6.04 15.09 11.51
CA LYS A 228 -4.97 15.05 10.50
C LYS A 228 -3.86 14.06 10.84
N GLU A 229 -3.53 13.89 12.11
CA GLU A 229 -2.56 12.90 12.59
C GLU A 229 -3.11 11.48 12.53
N LEU A 230 -4.37 11.26 12.92
CA LEU A 230 -5.07 10.00 12.84
C LEU A 230 -5.13 9.46 11.40
N ALA A 231 -5.37 10.32 10.41
CA ALA A 231 -5.31 9.97 8.99
C ALA A 231 -3.89 9.66 8.46
N LYS A 232 -2.85 10.06 9.19
CA LYS A 232 -1.45 9.77 8.88
C LYS A 232 -0.94 8.51 9.56
N VAL A 233 -1.62 8.00 10.57
CA VAL A 233 -1.22 6.76 11.23
C VAL A 233 -1.23 5.64 10.20
N ARG A 234 -0.07 5.00 10.05
CA ARG A 234 0.12 3.84 9.20
C ARG A 234 0.19 2.56 10.01
N VAL A 235 0.82 2.61 11.18
CA VAL A 235 0.94 1.45 12.05
C VAL A 235 0.37 1.84 13.41
N PRO A 236 -0.74 1.23 13.85
CA PRO A 236 -1.25 1.42 15.20
C PRO A 236 -0.25 0.96 16.27
N THR A 237 -0.52 1.31 17.52
CA THR A 237 0.22 0.72 18.65
C THR A 237 -0.09 -0.77 18.72
N GLY A 238 0.93 -1.62 18.94
CA GLY A 238 0.76 -3.07 18.83
C GLY A 238 1.16 -3.65 17.46
N GLY A 239 1.37 -2.81 16.44
CA GLY A 239 1.66 -3.30 15.09
C GLY A 239 3.03 -3.99 14.94
N ARG A 240 3.97 -3.79 15.87
CA ARG A 240 5.24 -4.53 15.88
C ARG A 240 4.99 -5.98 16.30
N GLU A 241 4.16 -6.17 17.31
CA GLU A 241 3.73 -7.46 17.83
C GLU A 241 2.98 -8.25 16.74
N THR A 242 2.14 -7.58 15.94
CA THR A 242 1.52 -8.17 14.74
C THR A 242 2.55 -8.65 13.72
N LEU A 243 3.56 -7.82 13.41
CA LEU A 243 4.65 -8.20 12.51
C LEU A 243 5.44 -9.39 13.05
N THR A 244 5.81 -9.37 14.34
CA THR A 244 6.53 -10.46 14.98
C THR A 244 5.73 -11.76 14.92
N LYS A 245 4.43 -11.74 15.23
CA LYS A 245 3.56 -12.91 15.11
C LYS A 245 3.49 -13.44 13.68
N ALA A 246 3.43 -12.55 12.68
CA ALA A 246 3.43 -12.95 11.28
C ALA A 246 4.77 -13.61 10.89
N LEU A 247 5.90 -13.02 11.30
CA LEU A 247 7.25 -13.57 11.07
C LEU A 247 7.45 -14.94 11.75
N GLU A 248 6.99 -15.10 12.99
CA GLU A 248 7.01 -16.39 13.71
C GLU A 248 6.10 -17.44 13.08
N SER A 249 4.99 -17.01 12.46
CA SER A 249 4.08 -17.93 11.76
C SER A 249 4.73 -18.43 10.47
N ILE A 250 5.31 -17.53 9.68
CA ILE A 250 5.94 -17.93 8.41
C ILE A 250 7.22 -18.72 8.63
N SER A 251 7.99 -18.51 9.72
CA SER A 251 9.24 -19.26 9.95
C SER A 251 9.01 -20.74 10.22
N LYS A 252 7.79 -21.12 10.67
CA LYS A 252 7.38 -22.49 10.92
C LYS A 252 6.92 -23.23 9.65
N LEU A 253 6.64 -22.51 8.57
CA LEU A 253 6.16 -23.10 7.33
C LEU A 253 7.28 -23.82 6.59
N SER A 254 6.98 -25.04 6.14
CA SER A 254 7.74 -25.76 5.13
C SER A 254 7.51 -25.16 3.74
N ASN A 255 8.37 -25.50 2.77
CA ASN A 255 8.32 -24.94 1.42
C ASN A 255 6.98 -25.24 0.69
N SER A 256 6.34 -26.39 0.99
CA SER A 256 5.05 -26.79 0.42
C SER A 256 3.85 -26.03 0.99
N GLU A 257 3.96 -25.45 2.19
CA GLU A 257 2.88 -24.69 2.85
C GLU A 257 2.91 -23.19 2.46
N LEU A 258 3.92 -22.77 1.71
CA LEU A 258 4.04 -21.41 1.22
C LEU A 258 3.08 -21.18 0.04
N PRO A 259 2.51 -19.96 -0.09
CA PRO A 259 1.58 -19.66 -1.18
C PRO A 259 2.16 -19.93 -2.56
N LEU A 260 1.38 -20.64 -3.39
CA LEU A 260 1.68 -20.79 -4.80
C LEU A 260 1.40 -19.48 -5.53
N ILE A 261 2.40 -18.99 -6.25
CA ILE A 261 2.24 -17.84 -7.14
C ILE A 261 1.84 -18.42 -8.49
N LEU A 262 0.53 -18.53 -8.78
CA LEU A 262 0.04 -19.24 -9.98
C LEU A 262 0.65 -18.73 -11.29
N ALA A 263 0.93 -17.43 -11.38
CA ALA A 263 1.59 -16.82 -12.54
C ALA A 263 3.11 -17.09 -12.61
N TYR A 264 3.69 -17.71 -11.58
CA TYR A 264 5.09 -18.08 -11.46
C TYR A 264 5.27 -19.34 -10.58
N SER A 265 4.88 -20.49 -11.13
CA SER A 265 4.75 -21.76 -10.39
C SER A 265 6.05 -22.26 -9.75
N ASP A 266 7.20 -21.93 -10.32
CA ASP A 266 8.55 -22.25 -9.84
C ASP A 266 9.19 -21.09 -9.05
N ALA A 267 8.36 -20.18 -8.51
CA ALA A 267 8.86 -19.02 -7.78
C ALA A 267 9.86 -19.41 -6.68
N PRO A 268 10.96 -18.64 -6.54
CA PRO A 268 11.94 -18.85 -5.48
C PRO A 268 11.30 -18.80 -4.09
N GLU A 269 11.92 -19.49 -3.12
CA GLU A 269 11.38 -19.57 -1.77
C GLU A 269 11.21 -18.19 -1.13
N GLU A 270 12.16 -17.28 -1.35
CA GLU A 270 12.11 -15.93 -0.79
C GLU A 270 10.92 -15.11 -1.31
N TRP A 271 10.44 -15.38 -2.53
CA TRP A 271 9.22 -14.76 -3.08
C TRP A 271 7.99 -15.31 -2.39
N ARG A 272 7.94 -16.63 -2.23
CA ARG A 272 6.83 -17.32 -1.56
C ARG A 272 6.77 -17.00 -0.07
N ARG A 273 7.91 -16.77 0.59
CA ARG A 273 8.01 -16.28 1.97
C ARG A 273 7.50 -14.84 2.12
N ILE A 274 7.82 -13.95 1.19
CA ILE A 274 7.22 -12.60 1.17
C ILE A 274 5.70 -12.71 0.93
N ALA A 275 5.25 -13.53 -0.01
CA ALA A 275 3.82 -13.76 -0.22
C ALA A 275 3.12 -14.31 1.04
N ALA A 276 3.76 -15.24 1.76
CA ALA A 276 3.28 -15.77 3.03
C ALA A 276 3.21 -14.69 4.11
N LEU A 277 4.20 -13.80 4.21
CA LEU A 277 4.17 -12.68 5.14
C LEU A 277 2.96 -11.77 4.87
N HIS A 278 2.72 -11.45 3.59
CA HIS A 278 1.55 -10.68 3.16
C HIS A 278 0.23 -11.40 3.49
N ARG A 279 0.15 -12.72 3.34
CA ARG A 279 -1.00 -13.55 3.74
C ARG A 279 -1.26 -13.46 5.24
N GLU A 280 -0.25 -13.69 6.07
CA GLU A 280 -0.38 -13.69 7.53
C GLU A 280 -0.72 -12.30 8.08
N LEU A 281 -0.10 -11.24 7.56
CA LEU A 281 -0.48 -9.86 7.92
C LEU A 281 -1.93 -9.55 7.53
N SER A 282 -2.39 -10.05 6.39
CA SER A 282 -3.80 -9.92 5.98
C SER A 282 -4.74 -10.61 6.96
N ARG A 283 -4.38 -11.80 7.45
CA ARG A 283 -5.18 -12.59 8.39
C ARG A 283 -5.24 -11.96 9.78
N LEU A 284 -4.14 -11.35 10.22
CA LEU A 284 -4.05 -10.72 11.53
C LEU A 284 -4.70 -9.32 11.59
N CYS A 285 -4.93 -8.67 10.45
CA CYS A 285 -5.54 -7.34 10.36
C CYS A 285 -7.02 -7.42 9.98
N ALA A 286 -7.89 -6.82 10.80
CA ALA A 286 -9.36 -6.96 10.72
C ALA A 286 -9.99 -6.66 9.35
N ASN A 287 -9.42 -5.72 8.58
CA ASN A 287 -9.98 -5.25 7.30
C ASN A 287 -9.27 -5.86 6.07
N GLY A 288 -8.40 -6.85 6.27
CA GLY A 288 -7.56 -7.44 5.22
C GLY A 288 -6.57 -6.46 4.59
N THR A 289 -6.39 -5.28 5.19
CA THR A 289 -5.41 -4.26 4.80
C THR A 289 -4.42 -4.05 5.92
N TYR A 290 -3.15 -3.91 5.57
CA TYR A 290 -2.07 -3.78 6.54
C TYR A 290 -0.93 -2.93 5.96
N PHE A 291 -0.15 -2.36 6.86
CA PHE A 291 1.02 -1.58 6.48
C PHE A 291 2.30 -2.40 6.65
N LEU A 292 3.14 -2.39 5.62
CA LEU A 292 4.43 -3.07 5.63
C LEU A 292 5.50 -2.17 5.04
N SER A 293 6.66 -2.07 5.70
CA SER A 293 7.83 -1.41 5.13
C SER A 293 8.68 -2.44 4.38
N TYR A 294 9.41 -2.03 3.35
CA TYR A 294 10.27 -2.96 2.60
C TYR A 294 11.44 -3.51 3.44
N ARG A 295 11.83 -2.80 4.51
CA ARG A 295 12.82 -3.30 5.49
C ARG A 295 12.23 -4.37 6.39
N ASP A 296 10.96 -4.25 6.74
CA ASP A 296 10.25 -5.27 7.52
C ASP A 296 9.93 -6.48 6.63
N ALA A 297 9.56 -6.26 5.37
CA ALA A 297 9.36 -7.32 4.39
C ALA A 297 10.63 -8.16 4.17
N ALA A 298 11.81 -7.54 4.20
CA ALA A 298 13.08 -8.24 4.09
C ALA A 298 13.34 -9.25 5.22
N GLN A 299 12.67 -9.11 6.37
CA GLN A 299 12.79 -10.08 7.47
C GLN A 299 12.05 -11.40 7.18
N ALA A 300 11.31 -11.49 6.07
CA ALA A 300 10.63 -12.73 5.68
C ALA A 300 11.58 -13.86 5.27
N TYR A 301 12.82 -13.54 4.93
CA TYR A 301 13.81 -14.51 4.47
C TYR A 301 15.23 -14.04 4.81
N ASP A 302 16.06 -14.95 5.33
CA ASP A 302 17.42 -14.63 5.74
C ASP A 302 18.30 -14.26 4.54
N GLY A 303 19.10 -13.20 4.72
CA GLY A 303 19.98 -12.68 3.66
C GLY A 303 19.27 -11.81 2.61
N LEU A 304 17.95 -11.58 2.73
CA LEU A 304 17.23 -10.75 1.78
C LEU A 304 17.50 -9.25 2.01
N SER A 305 17.90 -8.54 0.97
CA SER A 305 18.08 -7.08 1.05
C SER A 305 16.72 -6.36 1.00
N HIS A 306 16.64 -5.17 1.59
CA HIS A 306 15.44 -4.33 1.49
C HIS A 306 15.10 -3.91 0.05
N GLN A 307 16.09 -3.83 -0.84
CA GLN A 307 15.87 -3.55 -2.26
C GLN A 307 15.29 -4.77 -2.96
N SER A 308 15.82 -5.96 -2.69
CA SER A 308 15.27 -7.23 -3.19
C SER A 308 13.83 -7.43 -2.71
N ALA A 309 13.54 -7.15 -1.43
CA ALA A 309 12.18 -7.20 -0.90
C ALA A 309 11.25 -6.20 -1.60
N TYR A 310 11.73 -5.00 -1.95
CA TYR A 310 10.98 -4.04 -2.76
C TYR A 310 10.66 -4.62 -4.15
N ASP A 311 11.67 -5.14 -4.86
CA ASP A 311 11.50 -5.66 -6.23
C ASP A 311 10.53 -6.86 -6.25
N ILE A 312 10.68 -7.79 -5.30
CA ILE A 312 9.79 -8.95 -5.12
C ILE A 312 8.36 -8.48 -4.82
N THR A 313 8.18 -7.53 -3.90
CA THR A 313 6.84 -7.01 -3.56
C THR A 313 6.15 -6.44 -4.81
N PHE A 314 6.86 -5.68 -5.65
CA PHE A 314 6.27 -5.17 -6.89
C PHE A 314 5.98 -6.25 -7.92
N ALA A 315 6.78 -7.31 -7.98
CA ALA A 315 6.49 -8.46 -8.81
C ALA A 315 5.23 -9.21 -8.33
N LEU A 316 5.05 -9.39 -7.01
CA LEU A 316 3.83 -9.96 -6.43
C LEU A 316 2.58 -9.13 -6.73
N VAL A 317 2.70 -7.79 -6.79
CA VAL A 317 1.61 -6.92 -7.25
C VAL A 317 1.25 -7.21 -8.71
N ARG A 318 2.25 -7.41 -9.57
CA ARG A 318 2.04 -7.72 -11.00
C ARG A 318 1.45 -9.10 -11.22
N PHE A 319 1.80 -10.06 -10.37
CA PHE A 319 1.23 -11.41 -10.38
C PHE A 319 -0.14 -11.50 -9.71
N GLY A 320 -0.71 -10.40 -9.23
CA GLY A 320 -2.04 -10.39 -8.64
C GLY A 320 -2.11 -11.08 -7.28
N VAL A 321 -0.98 -11.27 -6.60
CA VAL A 321 -0.92 -11.87 -5.25
C VAL A 321 -1.30 -10.82 -4.19
N ILE A 322 -0.92 -9.56 -4.42
CA ILE A 322 -1.18 -8.43 -3.51
C ILE A 322 -1.58 -7.17 -4.28
N LYS A 323 -2.25 -6.23 -3.61
CA LYS A 323 -2.59 -4.90 -4.12
C LYS A 323 -1.98 -3.83 -3.22
N ILE A 324 -1.39 -2.79 -3.81
CA ILE A 324 -1.03 -1.56 -3.09
C ILE A 324 -2.28 -0.71 -2.93
N VAL A 325 -2.74 -0.53 -1.69
CA VAL A 325 -3.87 0.34 -1.34
C VAL A 325 -3.39 1.78 -1.22
N ARG A 326 -2.25 2.00 -0.55
CA ARG A 326 -1.65 3.32 -0.34
C ARG A 326 -0.14 3.25 -0.49
N LYS A 327 0.43 4.10 -1.32
CA LYS A 327 1.88 4.10 -1.57
C LYS A 327 2.69 4.53 -0.33
N GLY A 328 3.83 3.86 -0.16
CA GLY A 328 4.95 4.33 0.65
C GLY A 328 5.45 5.69 0.14
N LYS A 329 6.16 6.45 0.98
CA LYS A 329 6.92 7.60 0.46
C LYS A 329 8.26 7.08 -0.06
N ALA A 330 8.64 7.41 -1.28
CA ALA A 330 9.94 7.04 -1.84
C ALA A 330 11.08 7.90 -1.24
N GLY A 331 12.28 7.31 -1.12
CA GLY A 331 13.53 7.99 -0.73
C GLY A 331 14.36 7.23 0.32
N LEU A 332 15.70 7.35 0.25
CA LEU A 332 16.67 6.63 1.11
C LEU A 332 16.40 6.76 2.63
N LYS A 333 15.76 7.85 3.08
CA LYS A 333 15.42 8.10 4.50
C LYS A 333 13.94 7.86 4.83
N SER A 334 13.13 7.45 3.86
CA SER A 334 11.70 7.26 4.06
C SER A 334 11.42 5.91 4.70
N ARG A 335 11.00 5.94 5.98
CA ARG A 335 10.49 4.76 6.71
C ARG A 335 8.98 4.59 6.57
N LYS A 336 8.35 5.23 5.58
CA LYS A 336 6.89 5.23 5.45
C LYS A 336 6.41 3.95 4.75
N ALA A 337 5.96 2.99 5.54
CA ALA A 337 5.36 1.72 5.12
C ALA A 337 4.25 1.91 4.08
N ALA A 338 4.21 1.07 3.04
CA ALA A 338 3.10 1.06 2.10
C ALA A 338 1.93 0.24 2.70
N GLU A 339 0.72 0.55 2.27
CA GLU A 339 -0.48 -0.19 2.65
C GLU A 339 -0.81 -1.19 1.56
N PHE A 340 -1.05 -2.43 1.94
CA PHE A 340 -1.29 -3.54 1.06
C PHE A 340 -2.58 -4.27 1.42
N ARG A 341 -3.08 -5.04 0.45
CA ARG A 341 -4.12 -6.05 0.61
C ARG A 341 -3.65 -7.34 -0.06
N TYR A 342 -3.83 -8.47 0.60
CA TYR A 342 -3.59 -9.79 -0.01
C TYR A 342 -4.78 -10.19 -0.88
N LEU A 343 -4.54 -10.84 -2.02
CA LEU A 343 -5.56 -11.10 -3.04
C LEU A 343 -5.82 -12.59 -3.29
N LEU A 344 -4.91 -13.50 -2.95
CA LEU A 344 -5.17 -14.93 -3.14
C LEU A 344 -6.18 -15.43 -2.10
N PRO A 345 -7.03 -16.41 -2.45
CA PRO A 345 -7.94 -17.02 -1.49
C PRO A 345 -7.18 -17.52 -0.27
N HIS A 346 -7.76 -17.32 0.90
CA HIS A 346 -7.34 -18.10 2.06
C HIS A 346 -7.84 -19.52 1.80
N GLU A 347 -6.93 -20.48 1.61
CA GLU A 347 -7.30 -21.88 1.62
C GLU A 347 -7.89 -22.18 3.01
N SER A 348 -9.22 -22.14 3.11
CA SER A 348 -9.93 -22.82 4.18
C SER A 348 -9.75 -24.30 3.88
N VAL A 349 -9.06 -25.01 4.76
CA VAL A 349 -9.18 -26.46 4.82
C VAL A 349 -10.67 -26.73 5.05
N ALA A 350 -11.37 -27.14 3.99
CA ALA A 350 -12.69 -27.72 4.15
C ALA A 350 -12.46 -29.01 4.92
N GLU A 351 -13.02 -29.10 6.13
CA GLU A 351 -13.21 -30.37 6.79
C GLU A 351 -14.09 -31.19 5.84
N ASP A 352 -13.52 -32.29 5.34
CA ASP A 352 -14.26 -33.30 4.58
C ASP A 352 -15.36 -33.83 5.50
N ASP A 353 -16.61 -33.43 5.23
CA ASP A 353 -17.78 -34.11 5.74
C ASP A 353 -17.81 -35.50 5.10
N ASP A 354 -17.27 -36.47 5.84
CA ASP A 354 -17.35 -37.90 5.54
C ASP A 354 -18.82 -38.33 5.52
N GLU A 355 -19.36 -38.55 4.32
CA GLU A 355 -20.64 -39.19 4.12
C GLU A 355 -20.61 -40.60 4.71
N GLY A 356 -21.21 -40.75 5.88
CA GLY A 356 -21.56 -42.05 6.44
C GLY A 356 -22.57 -42.78 5.56
N LEU A 357 -22.10 -43.83 4.86
CA LEU A 357 -22.94 -44.83 4.21
C LEU A 357 -22.62 -46.24 4.73
N ILE A 358 -23.20 -46.62 5.86
CA ILE A 358 -23.46 -48.00 6.32
C ILE A 358 -24.75 -47.87 7.17
N ILE A 359 -25.94 -48.39 6.83
CA ILE A 359 -26.38 -49.73 6.40
C ILE A 359 -27.60 -49.58 5.49
#